data_AF-A0A7C3AQC0-F1
#
_entry.id   AF-A0A7C3AQC0-F1
#
_cell.length_a   1.000
_cell.length_b   1.000
_cell.length_c   1.000
_cell.angle_alpha   90.00
_cell.angle_beta   90.00
_cell.angle_gamma   90.00
#
_symmetry.space_group_name_H-M   'P 1'
#
loop_
_entity.id
_entity.type
_entity.pdbx_description
1 polymer ?
#
loop_
_entity_poly.entity_id
_entity_poly.type
_entity_poly.pdbx_seq_one_letter_code
_entity_poly.pdbx_strand_id
1 'polypeptide(L)'
;MLTAYVHPEEGGFLAHVPAVPGSAATGPTPELAAAKARAIAREEAPIAREQGFPIPSLEDGPTVQVTETCLLPGDVDPLSTDELPRWLARLAWTRQRTLHLVGALSGEAIHRPREGVWSVAYALEHLAQVQGWAALHLGAWPPEPPGMLEMAAAALVQALERLDQPSLGRTTHHYGMDWTPRKVLRRSVETIVDIQARVQRLRRGAAVSPPGFYWDGCSTQPQDRSPLSEVERAAGLEQLASLLDEVRHAAGPVENMRPDARRARDTLLRWLAGALWYYRTRLEPWPDDVFARLALTHAQLTTRLASLGGSERAMVYWSFYGEPWTVRKLLRRQLEHERQLRLPVDGGGE
;
A
#
# COMPACT_ATOMS: atom_id res chain seq x y z
N MET A 1 -23.71 -8.71 16.92
CA MET A 1 -23.37 -10.00 16.31
C MET A 1 -22.11 -9.82 15.46
N LEU A 2 -21.30 -10.88 15.36
CA LEU A 2 -20.06 -10.95 14.59
C LEU A 2 -20.36 -11.38 13.15
N THR A 3 -20.92 -10.46 12.36
CA THR A 3 -21.13 -10.66 10.91
C THR A 3 -19.77 -10.78 10.22
N ALA A 4 -19.58 -11.85 9.44
CA ALA A 4 -18.35 -12.08 8.69
C ALA A 4 -18.58 -11.73 7.21
N TYR A 5 -17.68 -10.94 6.63
CA TYR A 5 -17.67 -10.54 5.24
C TYR A 5 -16.56 -11.30 4.52
N VAL A 6 -16.89 -12.07 3.50
CA VAL A 6 -15.96 -12.97 2.81
C VAL A 6 -15.81 -12.57 1.36
N HIS A 7 -14.58 -12.51 0.87
CA HIS A 7 -14.28 -12.32 -0.54
C HIS A 7 -13.35 -13.43 -1.06
N PRO A 8 -13.50 -13.85 -2.33
CA PRO A 8 -12.58 -14.80 -2.96
C PRO A 8 -11.18 -14.18 -3.14
N GLU A 9 -10.14 -14.98 -2.89
CA GLU A 9 -8.75 -14.66 -3.21
C GLU A 9 -8.09 -15.84 -3.95
N GLU A 10 -6.91 -15.63 -4.53
CA GLU A 10 -6.17 -16.72 -5.17
C GLU A 10 -5.89 -17.84 -4.15
N GLY A 11 -6.40 -19.05 -4.42
CA GLY A 11 -6.22 -20.20 -3.54
C GLY A 11 -7.18 -20.30 -2.34
N GLY A 12 -8.19 -19.43 -2.23
CA GLY A 12 -9.21 -19.56 -1.18
C GLY A 12 -10.10 -18.33 -0.98
N PHE A 13 -10.35 -18.00 0.28
CA PHE A 13 -11.22 -16.91 0.71
C PHE A 13 -10.57 -16.14 1.86
N LEU A 14 -10.71 -14.82 1.87
CA LEU A 14 -10.38 -13.97 3.01
C LEU A 14 -11.68 -13.46 3.63
N ALA A 15 -11.81 -13.62 4.94
CA ALA A 15 -12.95 -13.15 5.72
C ALA A 15 -12.55 -12.04 6.68
N HIS A 16 -13.45 -11.09 6.90
CA HIS A 16 -13.32 -9.97 7.82
C HIS A 16 -14.50 -9.90 8.80
N VAL A 17 -14.24 -9.47 10.03
CA VAL A 17 -15.28 -9.11 11.01
C VAL A 17 -15.11 -7.62 11.37
N PRO A 18 -15.72 -6.69 10.62
CA PRO A 18 -15.48 -5.24 10.77
C PRO A 18 -15.90 -4.69 12.13
N ALA A 19 -16.83 -5.37 12.81
CA ALA A 19 -17.26 -5.06 14.17
C ALA A 19 -16.12 -5.12 15.22
N VAL A 20 -15.03 -5.83 14.93
CA VAL A 20 -13.82 -5.88 15.76
C VAL A 20 -12.60 -5.57 14.88
N PRO A 21 -12.15 -4.31 14.82
CA PRO A 21 -11.06 -3.90 13.93
C PRO A 21 -9.79 -4.74 14.05
N GLY A 22 -9.24 -5.16 12.90
CA GLY A 22 -8.08 -6.06 12.84
C GLY A 22 -8.42 -7.55 12.78
N SER A 23 -9.72 -7.91 12.69
CA SER A 23 -10.16 -9.30 12.67
C SER A 23 -10.38 -9.80 11.26
N ALA A 24 -9.37 -10.48 10.71
CA ALA A 24 -9.45 -11.12 9.40
C ALA A 24 -8.71 -12.46 9.37
N ALA A 25 -9.15 -13.39 8.52
CA ALA A 25 -8.53 -14.70 8.35
C ALA A 25 -8.78 -15.28 6.96
N THR A 26 -7.81 -16.05 6.46
CA THR A 26 -7.96 -16.82 5.21
C THR A 26 -8.44 -18.25 5.48
N GLY A 27 -9.10 -18.86 4.50
CA GLY A 27 -9.51 -20.25 4.52
C GLY A 27 -9.85 -20.79 3.12
N PRO A 28 -9.79 -22.12 2.92
CA PRO A 28 -10.12 -22.75 1.64
C PRO A 28 -11.61 -22.70 1.29
N THR A 29 -12.49 -22.44 2.28
CA THR A 29 -13.93 -22.23 2.06
C THR A 29 -14.39 -20.94 2.75
N PRO A 30 -15.51 -20.34 2.31
CA PRO A 30 -16.06 -19.15 2.94
C PRO A 30 -16.38 -19.35 4.43
N GLU A 31 -16.89 -20.53 4.79
CA GLU A 31 -17.31 -20.87 6.16
C GLU A 31 -16.10 -20.99 7.07
N LEU A 32 -15.03 -21.64 6.60
CA LEU A 32 -13.82 -21.80 7.39
C LEU A 32 -13.09 -20.46 7.57
N ALA A 33 -13.02 -19.64 6.52
CA ALA A 33 -12.48 -18.28 6.63
C ALA A 33 -13.30 -17.44 7.64
N ALA A 34 -14.63 -17.46 7.54
CA ALA A 34 -15.52 -16.76 8.46
C ALA A 34 -15.40 -17.25 9.91
N ALA A 35 -15.32 -18.56 10.14
CA ALA A 35 -15.15 -19.14 11.46
C ALA A 35 -13.81 -18.71 12.10
N LYS A 36 -12.71 -18.77 11.33
CA LYS A 36 -11.39 -18.29 11.79
C LYS A 36 -11.43 -16.80 12.12
N ALA A 37 -12.02 -15.96 11.26
CA ALA A 37 -12.13 -14.51 11.49
C ALA A 37 -12.98 -14.17 12.73
N ARG A 38 -14.04 -14.94 13.00
CA ARG A 38 -14.86 -14.80 14.23
C ARG A 38 -14.12 -15.24 15.48
N ALA A 39 -13.36 -16.33 15.43
CA ALA A 39 -12.52 -16.75 16.56
C ALA A 39 -11.52 -15.64 16.93
N ILE A 40 -10.87 -15.09 15.90
CA ILE A 40 -9.98 -13.93 15.97
C ILE A 40 -10.70 -12.71 16.58
N ALA A 41 -11.94 -12.42 16.15
CA ALA A 41 -12.73 -11.32 16.69
C ALA A 41 -13.08 -11.49 18.18
N ARG A 42 -13.37 -12.72 18.62
CA ARG A 42 -13.64 -13.02 20.04
C ARG A 42 -12.42 -12.81 20.92
N GLU A 43 -11.22 -13.16 20.42
CA GLU A 43 -9.96 -12.94 21.16
C GLU A 43 -9.65 -11.44 21.35
N GLU A 44 -9.87 -10.60 20.33
CA GLU A 44 -9.51 -9.17 20.42
C GLU A 44 -10.63 -8.29 20.97
N ALA A 45 -11.87 -8.77 20.97
CA ALA A 45 -13.01 -8.00 21.45
C ALA A 45 -12.82 -7.44 22.87
N PRO A 46 -12.32 -8.19 23.88
CA PRO A 46 -12.07 -7.65 25.22
C PRO A 46 -11.09 -6.47 25.19
N ILE A 47 -9.96 -6.62 24.50
CA ILE A 47 -8.91 -5.59 24.40
C ILE A 47 -9.46 -4.35 23.68
N ALA A 48 -10.19 -4.55 22.57
CA ALA A 48 -10.76 -3.44 21.83
C ALA A 48 -11.83 -2.68 22.65
N ARG A 49 -12.63 -3.40 23.47
CA ARG A 49 -13.59 -2.76 24.40
C ARG A 49 -12.89 -1.91 25.45
N GLU A 50 -11.83 -2.42 26.07
CA GLU A 50 -11.02 -1.66 27.06
C GLU A 50 -10.42 -0.40 26.45
N GLN A 51 -10.08 -0.44 25.16
CA GLN A 51 -9.59 0.70 24.37
C GLN A 51 -10.72 1.60 23.84
N GLY A 52 -11.96 1.35 24.26
CA GLY A 52 -13.11 2.19 23.99
C GLY A 52 -13.77 1.97 22.63
N PHE A 53 -13.48 0.89 21.90
CA PHE A 53 -14.20 0.59 20.66
C PHE A 53 -15.63 0.10 20.97
N PRO A 54 -16.64 0.51 20.17
CA PRO A 54 -18.02 0.06 20.33
C PRO A 54 -18.19 -1.37 19.81
N ILE A 55 -17.76 -2.35 20.61
CA ILE A 55 -17.84 -3.77 20.22
C ILE A 55 -19.23 -4.33 20.52
N PRO A 56 -19.96 -4.87 19.53
CA PRO A 56 -21.30 -5.42 19.72
C PRO A 56 -21.30 -6.75 20.49
N SER A 57 -22.48 -7.39 20.59
CA SER A 57 -22.62 -8.78 21.03
C SER A 57 -21.70 -9.71 20.22
N LEU A 58 -21.04 -10.65 20.92
CA LEU A 58 -20.12 -11.66 20.37
C LEU A 58 -20.82 -12.92 19.82
N GLU A 59 -22.14 -12.91 19.79
CA GLU A 59 -22.92 -13.92 19.08
C GLU A 59 -22.61 -13.88 17.59
N ASP A 60 -22.64 -15.05 16.95
CA ASP A 60 -22.37 -15.15 15.52
C ASP A 60 -23.48 -14.47 14.73
N GLY A 61 -23.06 -13.58 13.82
CA GLY A 61 -23.93 -12.99 12.83
C GLY A 61 -23.95 -13.81 11.54
N PRO A 62 -24.67 -13.35 10.49
CA PRO A 62 -24.62 -13.98 9.19
C PRO A 62 -23.20 -13.98 8.59
N THR A 63 -22.97 -14.90 7.66
CA THR A 63 -21.82 -14.86 6.75
C THR A 63 -22.29 -14.20 5.45
N VAL A 64 -21.58 -13.16 5.00
CA VAL A 64 -21.92 -12.37 3.82
C VAL A 64 -20.77 -12.47 2.83
N GLN A 65 -21.02 -12.95 1.62
CA GLN A 65 -20.02 -13.01 0.57
C GLN A 65 -20.14 -11.74 -0.29
N VAL A 66 -19.26 -10.75 -0.08
CA VAL A 66 -19.24 -9.50 -0.86
C VAL A 66 -18.06 -9.56 -1.84
N THR A 67 -18.30 -9.25 -3.12
CA THR A 67 -17.31 -9.44 -4.20
C THR A 67 -17.02 -8.15 -4.98
N GLU A 68 -16.02 -8.26 -5.85
CA GLU A 68 -15.21 -7.20 -6.49
C GLU A 68 -14.38 -6.33 -5.55
N THR A 69 -14.82 -6.07 -4.32
CA THR A 69 -14.07 -5.18 -3.43
C THR A 69 -13.89 -5.66 -1.99
N CYS A 70 -12.75 -5.34 -1.37
CA CYS A 70 -12.48 -5.46 0.07
C CYS A 70 -13.03 -4.27 0.89
N LEU A 71 -13.98 -3.51 0.34
CA LEU A 71 -14.62 -2.39 1.02
C LEU A 71 -15.75 -2.91 1.92
N LEU A 72 -15.62 -2.68 3.22
CA LEU A 72 -16.56 -3.17 4.22
C LEU A 72 -17.50 -2.07 4.70
N PRO A 73 -18.66 -2.41 5.28
CA PRO A 73 -19.53 -1.43 5.90
C PRO A 73 -18.79 -0.56 6.92
N GLY A 74 -19.01 0.75 6.82
CA GLY A 74 -18.37 1.76 7.65
C GLY A 74 -17.01 2.23 7.15
N ASP A 75 -16.33 1.52 6.23
CA ASP A 75 -15.03 1.95 5.71
C ASP A 75 -15.08 3.34 5.06
N VAL A 76 -16.20 3.69 4.42
CA VAL A 76 -16.38 5.00 3.76
C VAL A 76 -16.77 6.12 4.72
N ASP A 77 -17.07 5.79 5.97
CA ASP A 77 -17.45 6.79 6.96
C ASP A 77 -16.22 7.62 7.36
N PRO A 78 -16.34 8.95 7.41
CA PRO A 78 -15.27 9.81 7.89
C PRO A 78 -14.76 9.37 9.27
N LEU A 79 -13.45 9.43 9.45
CA LEU A 79 -12.86 9.18 10.76
C LEU A 79 -13.08 10.40 11.67
N SER A 80 -13.85 10.24 12.75
CA SER A 80 -14.09 11.36 13.67
C SER A 80 -12.83 11.71 14.47
N THR A 81 -12.78 12.95 14.97
CA THR A 81 -11.68 13.44 15.82
C THR A 81 -11.50 12.56 17.07
N ASP A 82 -12.59 12.04 17.63
CA ASP A 82 -12.57 11.27 18.88
C ASP A 82 -12.25 9.77 18.66
N GLU A 83 -12.35 9.30 17.41
CA GLU A 83 -11.97 7.92 17.06
C GLU A 83 -10.47 7.78 16.81
N LEU A 84 -9.82 8.77 16.18
CA LEU A 84 -8.43 8.66 15.76
C LEU A 84 -7.46 8.32 16.92
N PRO A 85 -7.54 8.95 18.11
CA PRO A 85 -6.70 8.57 19.24
C PRO A 85 -6.85 7.09 19.65
N ARG A 86 -8.08 6.55 19.62
CA ARG A 86 -8.34 5.12 19.93
C ARG A 86 -7.69 4.20 18.90
N TRP A 87 -7.78 4.55 17.61
CA TRP A 87 -7.12 3.80 16.54
C TRP A 87 -5.59 3.82 16.65
N LEU A 88 -4.99 4.98 16.95
CA LEU A 88 -3.56 5.10 17.15
C LEU A 88 -3.08 4.31 18.38
N ALA A 89 -3.81 4.37 19.49
CA ALA A 89 -3.52 3.58 20.68
C ALA A 89 -3.59 2.07 20.40
N ARG A 90 -4.61 1.64 19.65
CA ARG A 90 -4.78 0.24 19.23
C ARG A 90 -3.64 -0.23 18.32
N LEU A 91 -3.21 0.59 17.36
CA LEU A 91 -2.05 0.30 16.50
C LEU A 91 -0.76 0.20 17.32
N ALA A 92 -0.53 1.11 18.27
CA ALA A 92 0.66 1.08 19.13
C ALA A 92 0.69 -0.16 20.03
N TRP A 93 -0.43 -0.49 20.68
CA TRP A 93 -0.56 -1.70 21.49
C TRP A 93 -0.31 -2.97 20.67
N THR A 94 -0.89 -2.99 19.48
CA THR A 94 -0.74 -4.07 18.51
C THR A 94 0.74 -4.22 18.12
N ARG A 95 1.39 -3.13 17.72
CA ARG A 95 2.81 -3.13 17.36
C ARG A 95 3.69 -3.66 18.49
N GLN A 96 3.46 -3.23 19.73
CA GLN A 96 4.22 -3.69 20.89
C GLN A 96 4.10 -5.21 21.09
N ARG A 97 2.88 -5.76 20.97
CA ARG A 97 2.65 -7.20 21.08
C ARG A 97 3.31 -7.98 19.96
N THR A 98 3.25 -7.48 18.72
CA THR A 98 3.95 -8.07 17.57
C THR A 98 5.46 -8.09 17.84
N LEU A 99 6.06 -6.96 18.23
CA LEU A 99 7.48 -6.85 18.57
C LEU A 99 7.92 -7.78 19.70
N HIS A 100 7.09 -7.93 20.73
CA HIS A 100 7.38 -8.84 21.83
C HIS A 100 7.46 -10.30 21.34
N LEU A 101 6.53 -10.71 20.48
CA LEU A 101 6.50 -12.07 19.91
C LEU A 101 7.68 -12.32 18.96
N VAL A 102 7.95 -11.39 18.04
CA VAL A 102 9.02 -11.58 17.05
C VAL A 102 10.41 -11.31 17.62
N GLY A 103 10.55 -10.49 18.67
CA GLY A 103 11.82 -10.22 19.32
C GLY A 103 12.38 -11.42 20.08
N ALA A 104 11.53 -12.39 20.42
CA ALA A 104 11.96 -13.69 20.95
C ALA A 104 12.62 -14.58 19.87
N LEU A 105 12.45 -14.25 18.58
CA LEU A 105 13.08 -14.90 17.44
C LEU A 105 14.21 -13.99 16.95
N SER A 106 15.47 -14.43 17.03
CA SER A 106 16.63 -13.62 16.60
C SER A 106 17.58 -14.38 15.69
N GLY A 107 18.37 -13.65 14.91
CA GLY A 107 19.38 -14.22 14.01
C GLY A 107 18.77 -15.02 12.85
N GLU A 108 19.39 -16.12 12.47
CA GLU A 108 18.93 -16.96 11.34
C GLU A 108 17.49 -17.47 11.49
N ALA A 109 16.96 -17.55 12.71
CA ALA A 109 15.63 -18.08 12.98
C ALA A 109 14.51 -17.24 12.31
N ILE A 110 14.66 -15.91 12.23
CA ILE A 110 13.63 -15.07 11.59
C ILE A 110 13.64 -15.21 10.06
N HIS A 111 14.76 -15.63 9.48
CA HIS A 111 14.93 -15.75 8.03
C HIS A 111 14.49 -17.10 7.49
N ARG A 112 14.44 -18.14 8.34
CA ARG A 112 14.06 -19.50 7.93
C ARG A 112 12.55 -19.61 7.67
N PRO A 113 12.10 -19.81 6.41
CA PRO A 113 10.70 -20.10 6.14
C PRO A 113 10.33 -21.52 6.61
N ARG A 114 9.03 -21.77 6.77
CA ARG A 114 8.48 -23.14 6.87
C ARG A 114 7.78 -23.49 5.56
N GLU A 115 7.57 -24.78 5.29
CA GLU A 115 6.89 -25.20 4.07
C GLU A 115 5.51 -24.54 3.97
N GLY A 116 5.23 -23.90 2.84
CA GLY A 116 3.98 -23.18 2.59
C GLY A 116 3.82 -21.87 3.38
N VAL A 117 4.82 -21.40 4.12
CA VAL A 117 4.70 -20.23 5.03
C VAL A 117 5.88 -19.28 4.94
N TRP A 118 5.59 -17.99 4.89
CA TRP A 118 6.61 -16.93 4.88
C TRP A 118 7.51 -16.99 6.12
N SER A 119 8.78 -16.60 5.96
CA SER A 119 9.65 -16.35 7.11
C SER A 119 9.17 -15.12 7.87
N VAL A 120 9.51 -15.02 9.16
CA VAL A 120 9.16 -13.86 9.98
C VAL A 120 9.78 -12.59 9.40
N ALA A 121 11.02 -12.65 8.93
CA ALA A 121 11.68 -11.54 8.26
C ALA A 121 10.92 -11.07 7.01
N TYR A 122 10.45 -12.01 6.18
CA TYR A 122 9.66 -11.66 4.99
C TYR A 122 8.32 -11.02 5.38
N ALA A 123 7.65 -11.55 6.40
CA ALA A 123 6.37 -11.02 6.84
C ALA A 123 6.51 -9.64 7.52
N LEU A 124 7.58 -9.39 8.29
CA LEU A 124 7.91 -8.07 8.84
C LEU A 124 8.24 -7.06 7.74
N GLU A 125 8.97 -7.51 6.71
CA GLU A 125 9.24 -6.71 5.52
C GLU A 125 7.95 -6.35 4.79
N HIS A 126 7.05 -7.32 4.57
CA HIS A 126 5.72 -7.07 4.00
C HIS A 126 4.93 -6.03 4.82
N LEU A 127 4.92 -6.15 6.15
CA LEU A 127 4.26 -5.17 7.01
C LEU A 127 4.88 -3.77 6.87
N ALA A 128 6.21 -3.67 6.87
CA ALA A 128 6.89 -2.39 6.71
C ALA A 128 6.51 -1.73 5.37
N GLN A 129 6.39 -2.52 4.31
CA GLN A 129 5.96 -2.05 2.99
C GLN A 129 4.51 -1.57 2.97
N VAL A 130 3.59 -2.31 3.59
CA VAL A 130 2.18 -1.92 3.66
C VAL A 130 2.02 -0.63 4.48
N GLN A 131 2.84 -0.43 5.52
CA GLN A 131 2.87 0.83 6.28
C GLN A 131 3.43 2.00 5.47
N GLY A 132 4.54 1.79 4.74
CA GLY A 132 5.11 2.81 3.87
C GLY A 132 4.17 3.18 2.72
N TRP A 133 3.50 2.19 2.12
CA TRP A 133 2.45 2.38 1.13
C TRP A 133 1.30 3.20 1.72
N ALA A 134 0.83 2.87 2.92
CA ALA A 134 -0.24 3.62 3.57
C ALA A 134 0.15 5.08 3.88
N ALA A 135 1.34 5.30 4.43
CA ALA A 135 1.85 6.64 4.73
C ALA A 135 1.92 7.51 3.48
N LEU A 136 2.39 6.92 2.37
CA LEU A 136 2.40 7.54 1.06
C LEU A 136 0.99 7.94 0.61
N HIS A 137 0.05 7.00 0.62
CA HIS A 137 -1.28 7.25 0.06
C HIS A 137 -2.10 8.21 0.92
N LEU A 138 -1.80 8.32 2.22
CA LEU A 138 -2.35 9.35 3.10
C LEU A 138 -1.72 10.73 2.89
N GLY A 139 -0.72 10.90 2.02
CA GLY A 139 -0.06 12.19 1.75
C GLY A 139 -1.04 13.32 1.41
N ALA A 140 -0.57 14.56 1.53
CA ALA A 140 -1.34 15.77 1.18
C ALA A 140 -1.40 15.94 -0.35
N TRP A 141 -2.02 14.96 -1.00
CA TRP A 141 -2.19 14.94 -2.45
C TRP A 141 -3.18 16.02 -2.90
N PRO A 142 -2.91 16.71 -4.02
CA PRO A 142 -3.94 17.51 -4.68
C PRO A 142 -5.17 16.64 -4.98
N PRO A 143 -6.40 17.16 -4.84
CA PRO A 143 -7.60 16.35 -5.04
C PRO A 143 -7.79 15.90 -6.49
N GLU A 144 -7.31 16.72 -7.43
CA GLU A 144 -7.42 16.50 -8.86
C GLU A 144 -6.27 15.62 -9.40
N PRO A 145 -6.55 14.55 -10.16
CA PRO A 145 -5.53 13.64 -10.69
C PRO A 145 -4.37 14.31 -11.45
N PRO A 146 -4.60 15.34 -12.30
CA PRO A 146 -3.50 16.06 -12.93
C PRO A 146 -2.56 16.72 -11.92
N GLY A 147 -3.10 17.36 -10.88
CA GLY A 147 -2.29 17.98 -9.83
C GLY A 147 -1.48 16.95 -9.03
N MET A 148 -2.04 15.76 -8.80
CA MET A 148 -1.29 14.66 -8.17
C MET A 148 -0.10 14.23 -9.02
N LEU A 149 -0.31 14.07 -10.33
CA LEU A 149 0.77 13.72 -11.26
C LEU A 149 1.85 14.80 -11.26
N GLU A 150 1.48 16.08 -11.32
CA GLU A 150 2.42 17.20 -11.29
C GLU A 150 3.27 17.20 -10.01
N MET A 151 2.64 17.01 -8.85
CA MET A 151 3.34 16.91 -7.57
C MET A 151 4.32 15.73 -7.55
N ALA A 152 3.88 14.54 -7.95
CA ALA A 152 4.72 13.34 -7.95
C ALA A 152 5.89 13.44 -8.93
N ALA A 153 5.63 13.98 -10.13
CA ALA A 153 6.63 14.21 -11.15
C ALA A 153 7.71 15.20 -10.67
N ALA A 154 7.30 16.34 -10.10
CA ALA A 154 8.22 17.33 -9.55
C ALA A 154 9.07 16.72 -8.43
N ALA A 155 8.47 15.93 -7.54
CA ALA A 155 9.19 15.28 -6.45
C ALA A 155 10.25 14.28 -6.96
N LEU A 156 9.93 13.47 -7.98
CA LEU A 156 10.87 12.53 -8.59
C LEU A 156 12.01 13.25 -9.30
N VAL A 157 11.70 14.26 -10.13
CA VAL A 157 12.70 15.06 -10.85
C VAL A 157 13.67 15.71 -9.86
N GLN A 158 13.14 16.40 -8.84
CA GLN A 158 13.97 17.02 -7.79
C GLN A 158 14.80 16.00 -7.01
N ALA A 159 14.32 14.76 -6.84
CA ALA A 159 15.09 13.71 -6.16
C ALA A 159 16.26 13.25 -7.03
N LEU A 160 16.06 13.09 -8.35
CA LEU A 160 17.10 12.72 -9.30
C LEU A 160 18.14 13.84 -9.49
N GLU A 161 17.70 15.10 -9.57
CA GLU A 161 18.56 16.28 -9.68
C GLU A 161 19.48 16.44 -8.45
N ARG A 162 18.96 16.16 -7.26
CA ARG A 162 19.71 16.30 -5.99
C ARG A 162 20.68 15.16 -5.70
N LEU A 163 20.73 14.12 -6.53
CA LEU A 163 21.73 13.06 -6.36
C LEU A 163 23.13 13.65 -6.48
N ASP A 164 23.92 13.49 -5.42
CA ASP A 164 25.35 13.77 -5.44
C ASP A 164 26.11 12.60 -6.07
N GLN A 165 27.41 12.81 -6.33
CA GLN A 165 28.27 11.81 -6.96
C GLN A 165 28.25 10.44 -6.23
N PRO A 166 28.32 10.38 -4.88
CA PRO A 166 28.14 9.12 -4.16
C PRO A 166 26.76 8.48 -4.38
N SER A 167 25.68 9.27 -4.44
CA SER A 167 24.33 8.74 -4.59
C SER A 167 24.03 8.21 -5.99
N LEU A 168 24.75 8.63 -7.03
CA LEU A 168 24.58 8.14 -8.41
C LEU A 168 24.86 6.64 -8.57
N GLY A 169 25.74 6.08 -7.72
CA GLY A 169 26.04 4.65 -7.65
C GLY A 169 25.38 3.91 -6.50
N ARG A 170 24.59 4.60 -5.66
CA ARG A 170 23.99 3.99 -4.47
C ARG A 170 22.94 2.95 -4.87
N THR A 171 23.07 1.75 -4.32
CA THR A 171 22.02 0.73 -4.35
C THR A 171 21.24 0.79 -3.05
N THR A 172 19.91 0.89 -3.15
CA THR A 172 18.99 0.71 -2.03
C THR A 172 18.28 -0.63 -2.18
N HIS A 173 17.98 -1.29 -1.06
CA HIS A 173 17.41 -2.62 -1.07
C HIS A 173 15.98 -2.59 -0.53
N HIS A 174 14.99 -2.59 -1.43
CA HIS A 174 13.58 -2.58 -1.07
C HIS A 174 12.88 -3.81 -1.64
N TYR A 175 11.99 -4.46 -0.89
CA TYR A 175 11.22 -5.62 -1.38
C TYR A 175 12.07 -6.82 -1.80
N GLY A 176 13.22 -7.05 -1.17
CA GLY A 176 14.16 -8.10 -1.60
C GLY A 176 14.90 -7.75 -2.90
N MET A 177 14.84 -6.49 -3.33
CA MET A 177 15.26 -6.06 -4.66
C MET A 177 16.17 -4.84 -4.57
N ASP A 178 17.18 -4.86 -5.41
CA ASP A 178 18.10 -3.74 -5.56
C ASP A 178 17.50 -2.66 -6.47
N TRP A 179 17.65 -1.41 -6.03
CA TRP A 179 17.25 -0.21 -6.73
C TRP A 179 18.45 0.72 -6.85
N THR A 180 18.78 1.08 -8.08
CA THR A 180 19.80 2.08 -8.41
C THR A 180 19.12 3.29 -9.03
N PRO A 181 19.76 4.48 -9.00
CA PRO A 181 19.27 5.65 -9.71
C PRO A 181 18.99 5.40 -11.19
N ARG A 182 19.84 4.59 -11.86
CA ARG A 182 19.63 4.20 -13.26
C ARG A 182 18.36 3.39 -13.43
N LYS A 183 18.11 2.39 -12.57
CA LYS A 183 16.88 1.60 -12.60
C LYS A 183 15.65 2.48 -12.36
N VAL A 184 15.73 3.39 -11.39
CA VAL A 184 14.66 4.36 -11.09
C VAL A 184 14.33 5.21 -12.32
N LEU A 185 15.34 5.80 -12.96
CA LEU A 185 15.17 6.62 -14.15
C LEU A 185 14.55 5.81 -15.32
N ARG A 186 15.11 4.63 -15.61
CA ARG A 186 14.59 3.74 -16.67
C ARG A 186 13.14 3.33 -16.42
N ARG A 187 12.82 2.83 -15.22
CA ARG A 187 11.46 2.40 -14.87
C ARG A 187 10.47 3.57 -14.92
N SER A 188 10.89 4.77 -14.55
CA SER A 188 10.07 5.97 -14.66
C SER A 188 9.72 6.25 -16.13
N VAL A 189 10.71 6.23 -17.04
CA VAL A 189 10.50 6.41 -18.48
C VAL A 189 9.57 5.34 -19.06
N GLU A 190 9.84 4.05 -18.81
CA GLU A 190 9.01 2.94 -19.30
C GLU A 190 7.56 3.05 -18.84
N THR A 191 7.36 3.45 -17.59
CA THR A 191 6.04 3.65 -17.00
C THR A 191 5.29 4.80 -17.66
N ILE A 192 5.95 5.94 -17.89
CA ILE A 192 5.32 7.09 -18.53
C ILE A 192 4.94 6.76 -19.97
N VAL A 193 5.81 6.05 -20.71
CA VAL A 193 5.53 5.62 -22.09
C VAL A 193 4.31 4.70 -22.17
N ASP A 194 4.18 3.71 -21.28
CA ASP A 194 2.99 2.84 -21.24
C ASP A 194 1.71 3.64 -20.95
N ILE A 195 1.75 4.53 -19.95
CA ILE A 195 0.59 5.36 -19.60
C ILE A 195 0.23 6.32 -20.73
N GLN A 196 1.21 6.94 -21.38
CA GLN A 196 1.01 7.79 -22.55
C GLN A 196 0.26 7.04 -23.65
N ALA A 197 0.71 5.81 -24.00
CA ALA A 197 0.06 4.99 -25.00
C ALA A 197 -1.40 4.67 -24.62
N ARG A 198 -1.68 4.38 -23.34
CA ARG A 198 -3.05 4.14 -22.85
C ARG A 198 -3.91 5.39 -22.92
N VAL A 199 -3.40 6.55 -22.51
CA VAL A 199 -4.15 7.82 -22.60
C VAL A 199 -4.45 8.17 -24.06
N GLN A 200 -3.51 7.95 -24.98
CA GLN A 200 -3.74 8.15 -26.41
C GLN A 200 -4.81 7.20 -26.97
N ARG A 201 -4.78 5.92 -26.58
CA ARG A 201 -5.83 4.94 -26.97
C ARG A 201 -7.20 5.37 -26.45
N LEU A 202 -7.26 5.85 -25.22
CA LEU A 202 -8.48 6.35 -24.60
C LEU A 202 -9.07 7.54 -25.34
N ARG A 203 -8.22 8.49 -25.79
CA ARG A 203 -8.65 9.63 -26.65
C ARG A 203 -9.24 9.17 -27.98
N ARG A 204 -8.79 8.04 -28.52
CA ARG A 204 -9.33 7.43 -29.74
C ARG A 204 -10.61 6.62 -29.49
N GLY A 205 -11.14 6.63 -28.27
CA GLY A 205 -12.38 5.93 -27.90
C GLY A 205 -12.20 4.47 -27.50
N ALA A 206 -10.96 3.98 -27.38
CA ALA A 206 -10.71 2.61 -26.96
C ALA A 206 -10.89 2.45 -25.44
N ALA A 207 -11.43 1.30 -25.02
CA ALA A 207 -11.36 0.88 -23.63
C ALA A 207 -9.90 0.59 -23.24
N VAL A 208 -9.52 1.03 -22.05
CA VAL A 208 -8.20 0.79 -21.48
C VAL A 208 -8.36 0.32 -20.05
N SER A 209 -7.60 -0.71 -19.69
CA SER A 209 -7.44 -1.11 -18.29
C SER A 209 -6.26 -0.38 -17.68
N PRO A 210 -6.27 -0.13 -16.36
CA PRO A 210 -5.08 0.24 -15.63
C PRO A 210 -3.97 -0.79 -15.90
N PRO A 211 -2.69 -0.38 -15.85
CA PRO A 211 -1.61 -1.33 -15.97
C PRO A 211 -1.61 -2.33 -14.81
N GLY A 212 -1.05 -3.51 -15.06
CA GLY A 212 -0.80 -4.50 -14.01
C GLY A 212 0.22 -4.01 -12.99
N PHE A 213 0.50 -4.84 -11.98
CA PHE A 213 1.56 -4.55 -11.02
C PHE A 213 2.90 -4.43 -11.74
N TYR A 214 3.52 -3.25 -11.69
CA TYR A 214 4.86 -3.00 -12.21
C TYR A 214 5.90 -2.83 -11.09
N TRP A 215 5.50 -3.16 -9.87
CA TRP A 215 6.33 -3.15 -8.66
C TRP A 215 7.19 -4.41 -8.51
N ASP A 216 7.07 -5.38 -9.41
CA ASP A 216 7.86 -6.60 -9.35
C ASP A 216 9.32 -6.26 -9.69
N GLY A 217 10.18 -6.34 -8.68
CA GLY A 217 11.61 -6.10 -8.88
C GLY A 217 12.28 -7.11 -9.84
N CYS A 218 11.56 -8.13 -10.29
CA CYS A 218 11.96 -9.10 -11.31
C CYS A 218 12.42 -8.48 -12.65
N SER A 219 12.20 -7.18 -12.86
CA SER A 219 12.60 -6.44 -14.07
C SER A 219 14.01 -5.82 -14.02
N THR A 220 14.88 -6.25 -13.10
CA THR A 220 16.27 -5.73 -13.02
C THR A 220 17.08 -6.17 -14.23
N GLN A 221 17.52 -5.20 -15.03
CA GLN A 221 18.36 -5.44 -16.21
C GLN A 221 19.85 -5.39 -15.82
N PRO A 222 20.75 -6.10 -16.52
CA PRO A 222 22.19 -6.10 -16.20
C PRO A 222 22.78 -4.69 -16.09
N GLN A 223 22.39 -3.78 -16.98
CA GLN A 223 22.81 -2.38 -16.99
C GLN A 223 22.38 -1.58 -15.77
N ASP A 224 21.31 -1.98 -15.06
CA ASP A 224 20.83 -1.26 -13.89
C ASP A 224 21.86 -1.28 -12.75
N ARG A 225 22.80 -2.24 -12.75
CA ARG A 225 23.76 -2.41 -11.66
C ARG A 225 24.92 -1.42 -11.69
N SER A 226 25.18 -0.75 -12.82
CA SER A 226 26.24 0.25 -12.85
C SER A 226 25.73 1.63 -12.41
N PRO A 227 26.63 2.51 -11.91
CA PRO A 227 26.27 3.86 -11.51
C PRO A 227 25.68 4.67 -12.66
N LEU A 228 24.67 5.49 -12.38
CA LEU A 228 24.11 6.44 -13.34
C LEU A 228 25.15 7.53 -13.62
N SER A 229 25.56 7.72 -14.87
CA SER A 229 26.46 8.82 -15.22
C SER A 229 25.73 10.16 -15.26
N GLU A 230 26.47 11.25 -15.12
CA GLU A 230 25.92 12.62 -15.22
C GLU A 230 25.27 12.90 -16.57
N VAL A 231 25.87 12.41 -17.66
CA VAL A 231 25.33 12.56 -19.02
C VAL A 231 24.02 11.79 -19.18
N GLU A 232 23.97 10.54 -18.71
CA GLU A 232 22.74 9.74 -18.73
C GLU A 232 21.66 10.38 -17.86
N ARG A 233 22.02 10.94 -16.69
CA ARG A 233 21.09 11.64 -15.81
C ARG A 233 20.48 12.85 -16.51
N ALA A 234 21.31 13.71 -17.11
CA ALA A 234 20.83 14.90 -17.81
C ALA A 234 19.89 14.55 -18.97
N ALA A 235 20.29 13.60 -19.82
CA ALA A 235 19.47 13.14 -20.94
C ALA A 235 18.15 12.49 -20.47
N GLY A 236 18.20 11.70 -19.41
CA GLY A 236 17.00 11.07 -18.85
C GLY A 236 16.05 12.07 -18.19
N LEU A 237 16.56 13.11 -17.52
CA LEU A 237 15.73 14.17 -16.95
C LEU A 237 15.01 14.97 -18.05
N GLU A 238 15.71 15.28 -19.16
CA GLU A 238 15.11 15.91 -20.33
C GLU A 238 14.01 15.02 -20.95
N GLN A 239 14.30 13.72 -21.10
CA GLN A 239 13.32 12.76 -21.60
C GLN A 239 12.10 12.65 -20.68
N LEU A 240 12.29 12.58 -19.36
CA LEU A 240 11.19 12.56 -18.39
C LEU A 240 10.32 13.82 -18.53
N ALA A 241 10.94 15.00 -18.64
CA ALA A 241 10.22 16.25 -18.78
C ALA A 241 9.36 16.28 -20.06
N SER A 242 9.93 15.85 -21.20
CA SER A 242 9.20 15.76 -22.47
C SER A 242 8.00 14.81 -22.37
N LEU A 243 8.22 13.58 -21.87
CA LEU A 243 7.17 12.57 -21.77
C LEU A 243 6.05 12.99 -20.81
N LEU A 244 6.38 13.65 -19.71
CA LEU A 244 5.39 14.17 -18.77
C LEU A 244 4.55 15.30 -19.37
N ASP A 245 5.15 16.17 -20.18
CA ASP A 245 4.41 17.21 -20.91
C ASP A 245 3.45 16.59 -21.94
N GLU A 246 3.91 15.57 -22.66
CA GLU A 246 3.07 14.81 -23.59
C GLU A 246 1.89 14.13 -22.90
N VAL A 247 2.09 13.50 -21.73
CA VAL A 247 1.00 12.93 -20.93
C VAL A 247 0.03 14.01 -20.48
N ARG A 248 0.53 15.17 -20.02
CA ARG A 248 -0.31 16.30 -19.58
C ARG A 248 -1.18 16.83 -20.73
N HIS A 249 -0.57 17.01 -21.90
CA HIS A 249 -1.28 17.41 -23.11
C HIS A 249 -2.30 16.35 -23.55
N ALA A 250 -1.94 15.07 -23.49
CA ALA A 250 -2.84 13.97 -23.83
C ALA A 250 -4.00 13.83 -22.85
N ALA A 251 -3.79 14.18 -21.59
CA ALA A 251 -4.80 14.11 -20.53
C ALA A 251 -5.73 15.34 -20.45
N GLY A 252 -5.66 16.24 -21.44
CA GLY A 252 -6.29 17.58 -21.52
C GLY A 252 -7.81 17.69 -21.28
N PRO A 253 -8.42 18.84 -21.65
CA PRO A 253 -9.68 19.31 -21.08
C PRO A 253 -10.81 18.27 -21.09
N VAL A 254 -11.39 18.07 -19.91
CA VAL A 254 -12.31 16.97 -19.64
C VAL A 254 -13.68 17.14 -20.30
N GLU A 255 -13.98 18.36 -20.74
CA GLU A 255 -15.30 18.79 -21.21
C GLU A 255 -15.82 17.96 -22.39
N ASN A 256 -14.92 17.42 -23.22
CA ASN A 256 -15.26 16.61 -24.39
C ASN A 256 -15.12 15.10 -24.17
N MET A 257 -14.76 14.65 -22.96
CA MET A 257 -14.63 13.22 -22.65
C MET A 257 -15.93 12.66 -22.09
N ARG A 258 -16.34 11.50 -22.62
CA ARG A 258 -17.43 10.71 -22.02
C ARG A 258 -17.11 10.37 -20.54
N PRO A 259 -18.11 10.22 -19.66
CA PRO A 259 -17.89 9.98 -18.23
C PRO A 259 -17.05 8.73 -17.90
N ASP A 260 -17.21 7.64 -18.68
CA ASP A 260 -16.41 6.42 -18.58
C ASP A 260 -14.94 6.69 -18.91
N ALA A 261 -14.69 7.40 -20.01
CA ALA A 261 -13.36 7.76 -20.44
C ALA A 261 -12.69 8.73 -19.46
N ARG A 262 -13.44 9.67 -18.88
CA ARG A 262 -12.96 10.54 -17.80
C ARG A 262 -12.47 9.72 -16.60
N ARG A 263 -13.29 8.78 -16.11
CA ARG A 263 -12.91 7.90 -14.99
C ARG A 263 -11.66 7.07 -15.29
N ALA A 264 -11.58 6.50 -16.49
CA ALA A 264 -10.42 5.71 -16.91
C ALA A 264 -9.14 6.57 -16.96
N ARG A 265 -9.22 7.78 -17.51
CA ARG A 265 -8.11 8.75 -17.51
C ARG A 265 -7.66 9.08 -16.08
N ASP A 266 -8.61 9.45 -15.22
CA ASP A 266 -8.32 9.83 -13.84
C ASP A 266 -7.66 8.68 -13.06
N THR A 267 -8.06 7.45 -13.36
CA THR A 267 -7.44 6.24 -12.82
C THR A 267 -6.00 6.08 -13.30
N LEU A 268 -5.73 6.28 -14.60
CA LEU A 268 -4.38 6.21 -15.16
C LEU A 268 -3.45 7.30 -14.60
N LEU A 269 -3.94 8.53 -14.45
CA LEU A 269 -3.15 9.64 -13.91
C LEU A 269 -2.80 9.43 -12.44
N ARG A 270 -3.79 8.98 -11.64
CA ARG A 270 -3.55 8.56 -10.25
C ARG A 270 -2.50 7.46 -10.26
N TRP A 271 -2.72 6.37 -10.98
CA TRP A 271 -1.78 5.26 -11.03
C TRP A 271 -0.34 5.71 -11.38
N LEU A 272 -0.17 6.59 -12.38
CA LEU A 272 1.15 7.13 -12.74
C LEU A 272 1.76 7.96 -11.61
N ALA A 273 0.99 8.84 -10.97
CA ALA A 273 1.48 9.61 -9.82
C ALA A 273 2.00 8.70 -8.70
N GLY A 274 1.31 7.60 -8.43
CA GLY A 274 1.71 6.59 -7.44
C GLY A 274 3.00 5.90 -7.84
N ALA A 275 3.13 5.52 -9.11
CA ALA A 275 4.34 4.94 -9.70
C ALA A 275 5.56 5.85 -9.55
N LEU A 276 5.45 7.12 -9.97
CA LEU A 276 6.54 8.09 -9.88
C LEU A 276 6.96 8.34 -8.43
N TRP A 277 6.00 8.44 -7.52
CA TRP A 277 6.33 8.61 -6.11
C TRP A 277 7.04 7.39 -5.53
N TYR A 278 6.54 6.19 -5.81
CA TYR A 278 7.23 4.97 -5.38
C TYR A 278 8.67 4.94 -5.88
N TYR A 279 8.92 5.25 -7.16
CA TYR A 279 10.28 5.30 -7.70
C TYR A 279 11.14 6.34 -6.98
N ARG A 280 10.59 7.51 -6.66
CA ARG A 280 11.25 8.53 -5.85
C ARG A 280 11.67 8.00 -4.49
N THR A 281 10.83 7.21 -3.81
CA THR A 281 11.18 6.62 -2.50
C THR A 281 12.30 5.58 -2.58
N ARG A 282 12.58 5.01 -3.76
CA ARG A 282 13.71 4.09 -3.95
C ARG A 282 15.05 4.79 -4.04
N LEU A 283 15.06 6.10 -4.21
CA LEU A 283 16.29 6.88 -4.14
C LEU A 283 16.68 7.20 -2.70
N GLU A 284 15.78 7.02 -1.73
CA GLU A 284 16.00 7.38 -0.34
C GLU A 284 16.76 6.28 0.41
N PRO A 285 17.58 6.62 1.41
CA PRO A 285 18.18 5.63 2.29
C PRO A 285 17.11 4.71 2.89
N TRP A 286 17.38 3.42 2.83
CA TRP A 286 16.50 2.39 3.36
C TRP A 286 17.28 1.52 4.34
N PRO A 287 16.78 1.28 5.56
CA PRO A 287 17.52 0.48 6.52
C PRO A 287 17.75 -0.96 6.04
N ASP A 288 18.94 -1.51 6.24
CA ASP A 288 19.21 -2.92 5.92
C ASP A 288 18.51 -3.87 6.89
N ASP A 289 18.39 -3.47 8.16
CA ASP A 289 17.69 -4.25 9.18
C ASP A 289 16.16 -4.13 9.06
N VAL A 290 15.45 -5.26 9.08
CA VAL A 290 13.99 -5.31 8.89
C VAL A 290 13.22 -4.64 10.03
N PHE A 291 13.75 -4.67 11.26
CA PHE A 291 13.12 -3.98 12.39
C PHE A 291 13.26 -2.46 12.26
N ALA A 292 14.41 -1.99 11.80
CA ALA A 292 14.65 -0.58 11.51
C ALA A 292 13.73 -0.08 10.38
N ARG A 293 13.53 -0.86 9.31
CA ARG A 293 12.54 -0.52 8.24
C ARG A 293 11.14 -0.38 8.80
N LEU A 294 10.73 -1.36 9.61
CA LEU A 294 9.39 -1.38 10.19
C LEU A 294 9.20 -0.24 11.20
N ALA A 295 10.23 0.11 11.98
CA ALA A 295 10.19 1.28 12.86
C ALA A 295 10.05 2.58 12.05
N LEU A 296 10.82 2.73 10.96
CA LEU A 296 10.77 3.89 10.08
C LEU A 296 9.37 4.08 9.47
N THR A 297 8.81 3.05 8.84
CA THR A 297 7.51 3.16 8.16
C THR A 297 6.35 3.29 9.14
N HIS A 298 6.44 2.67 10.32
CA HIS A 298 5.47 2.88 11.40
C HIS A 298 5.47 4.34 11.88
N ALA A 299 6.65 4.93 12.08
CA ALA A 299 6.77 6.34 12.49
C ALA A 299 6.21 7.29 11.42
N GLN A 300 6.51 7.04 10.14
CA GLN A 300 5.96 7.80 9.01
C GLN A 300 4.43 7.71 8.97
N LEU A 301 3.88 6.50 9.07
CA LEU A 301 2.43 6.27 9.03
C LEU A 301 1.73 6.95 10.21
N THR A 302 2.20 6.74 11.44
CA THR A 302 1.56 7.29 12.64
C THR A 302 1.67 8.82 12.70
N THR A 303 2.81 9.39 12.32
CA THR A 303 2.97 10.85 12.17
C THR A 303 2.00 11.40 11.13
N ARG A 304 1.82 10.70 10.01
CA ARG A 304 0.88 11.15 8.98
C ARG A 304 -0.57 11.06 9.45
N LEU A 305 -0.96 9.94 10.06
CA LEU A 305 -2.30 9.76 10.63
C LEU A 305 -2.62 10.83 11.67
N ALA A 306 -1.66 11.16 12.54
CA ALA A 306 -1.82 12.17 13.59
C ALA A 306 -1.95 13.60 13.04
N SER A 307 -1.41 13.88 11.84
CA SER A 307 -1.51 15.20 11.20
C SER A 307 -2.72 15.36 10.28
N LEU A 308 -3.59 14.34 10.16
CA LEU A 308 -4.77 14.41 9.29
C LEU A 308 -5.76 15.48 9.76
N GLY A 309 -6.04 16.45 8.88
CA GLY A 309 -7.11 17.43 9.05
C GLY A 309 -8.51 16.80 8.93
N GLY A 310 -9.54 17.55 9.34
CA GLY A 310 -10.94 17.09 9.30
C GLY A 310 -11.41 16.69 7.90
N SER A 311 -11.06 17.47 6.87
CA SER A 311 -11.36 17.15 5.47
C SER A 311 -10.65 15.88 5.01
N GLU A 312 -9.36 15.74 5.34
CA GLU A 312 -8.55 14.57 4.96
C GLU A 312 -9.11 13.28 5.57
N ARG A 313 -9.60 13.33 6.81
CA ARG A 313 -10.25 12.18 7.46
C ARG A 313 -11.52 11.68 6.79
N ALA A 314 -12.16 12.51 5.96
CA ALA A 314 -13.32 12.18 5.16
C ALA A 314 -12.97 11.79 3.71
N MET A 315 -11.70 11.92 3.30
CA MET A 315 -11.29 11.70 1.92
C MET A 315 -11.21 10.22 1.57
N VAL A 316 -11.68 9.90 0.37
CA VAL A 316 -11.21 8.73 -0.39
C VAL A 316 -9.90 9.15 -1.03
N TYR A 317 -8.80 8.59 -0.54
CA TYR A 317 -7.47 8.97 -1.01
C TYR A 317 -7.24 8.45 -2.43
N TRP A 318 -7.62 7.20 -2.70
CA TRP A 318 -7.30 6.52 -3.97
C TRP A 318 -8.33 5.48 -4.37
N SER A 319 -8.42 5.21 -5.68
CA SER A 319 -9.01 3.99 -6.24
C SER A 319 -7.88 3.12 -6.76
N PHE A 320 -7.49 2.10 -6.00
CA PHE A 320 -6.47 1.12 -6.42
C PHE A 320 -7.18 -0.21 -6.62
N TYR A 321 -6.90 -0.90 -7.74
CA TYR A 321 -7.68 -2.07 -8.19
C TYR A 321 -9.18 -1.81 -8.40
N GLY A 322 -9.56 -0.56 -8.67
CA GLY A 322 -10.97 -0.19 -8.77
C GLY A 322 -11.67 -0.06 -7.41
N GLU A 323 -10.94 -0.15 -6.29
CA GLU A 323 -11.50 -0.03 -4.95
C GLU A 323 -11.10 1.29 -4.27
N PRO A 324 -12.04 1.99 -3.62
CA PRO A 324 -11.71 3.15 -2.82
C PRO A 324 -10.89 2.78 -1.57
N TRP A 325 -9.94 3.64 -1.24
CA TRP A 325 -9.13 3.60 -0.03
C TRP A 325 -9.39 4.83 0.82
N THR A 326 -9.89 4.61 2.03
CA THR A 326 -10.19 5.63 3.04
C THR A 326 -9.27 5.46 4.24
N VAL A 327 -9.22 6.46 5.13
CA VAL A 327 -8.45 6.36 6.38
C VAL A 327 -8.90 5.14 7.20
N ARG A 328 -10.22 4.90 7.31
CA ARG A 328 -10.75 3.81 8.13
C ARG A 328 -10.40 2.44 7.56
N LYS A 329 -10.57 2.24 6.24
CA LYS A 329 -10.14 1.00 5.57
C LYS A 329 -8.65 0.76 5.77
N LEU A 330 -7.84 1.81 5.60
CA LEU A 330 -6.40 1.73 5.79
C LEU A 330 -6.04 1.33 7.22
N LEU A 331 -6.58 2.02 8.23
CA LEU A 331 -6.34 1.69 9.65
C LEU A 331 -6.74 0.25 9.98
N ARG A 332 -7.89 -0.21 9.47
CA ARG A 332 -8.35 -1.59 9.61
C ARG A 332 -7.36 -2.58 9.00
N ARG A 333 -6.93 -2.35 7.76
CA ARG A 333 -5.93 -3.20 7.07
C ARG A 333 -4.60 -3.24 7.81
N GLN A 334 -4.14 -2.11 8.38
CA GLN A 334 -2.91 -2.08 9.17
C GLN A 334 -2.99 -2.97 10.42
N LEU A 335 -4.14 -2.95 11.13
CA LEU A 335 -4.35 -3.87 12.26
C LEU A 335 -4.40 -5.34 11.81
N GLU A 336 -5.03 -5.63 10.68
CA GLU A 336 -5.08 -6.99 10.13
C GLU A 336 -3.68 -7.51 9.79
N HIS A 337 -2.85 -6.72 9.09
CA HIS A 337 -1.48 -7.09 8.74
C HIS A 337 -0.57 -7.26 9.97
N GLU A 338 -0.65 -6.36 10.95
CA GLU A 338 0.09 -6.51 12.21
C GLU A 338 -0.32 -7.77 12.98
N ARG A 339 -1.60 -8.14 12.93
CA ARG A 339 -2.11 -9.33 13.63
C ARG A 339 -1.71 -10.62 12.92
N GLN A 340 -1.73 -10.66 11.60
CA GLN A 340 -1.37 -11.86 10.82
C GLN A 340 0.03 -12.39 11.19
N LEU A 341 0.94 -11.52 11.63
CA LEU A 341 2.26 -11.89 12.16
C LEU A 341 2.24 -12.65 13.50
N ARG A 342 1.11 -12.62 14.22
CA ARG A 342 0.96 -13.25 15.55
C ARG A 342 0.24 -14.57 15.51
N LEU A 343 -0.41 -14.89 14.39
CA LEU A 343 -1.04 -16.20 14.28
C LEU A 343 0.08 -17.24 14.37
N PRO A 344 -0.07 -18.28 15.20
CA PRO A 344 0.83 -19.40 15.10
C PRO A 344 0.77 -19.85 13.64
N VAL A 345 1.91 -19.82 12.97
CA VAL A 345 2.14 -20.67 11.81
C VAL A 345 1.72 -22.05 12.28
N ASP A 346 0.60 -22.56 11.74
CA ASP A 346 -0.20 -23.63 12.32
C ASP A 346 0.64 -24.58 13.17
N GLY A 347 0.27 -24.66 14.45
CA GLY A 347 0.84 -25.65 15.36
C GLY A 347 0.59 -27.04 14.78
N GLY A 348 1.59 -27.59 14.10
CA GLY A 348 1.85 -29.02 14.09
C GLY A 348 2.21 -29.41 15.51
N GLY A 349 1.19 -29.58 16.35
CA GLY A 349 1.27 -30.35 17.57
C GLY A 349 0.91 -31.80 17.23
N GLU A 350 1.90 -32.66 17.48
CA GLU A 350 1.92 -34.13 17.44
C GLU A 350 2.03 -34.83 16.07
#